data_AF-A0A946JUJ5-F1
#
_entry.id   AF-A0A946JUJ5-F1
#
_cell.length_a   1.000
_cell.length_b   1.000
_cell.length_c   1.000
_cell.angle_alpha   90.00
_cell.angle_beta   90.00
_cell.angle_gamma   90.00
#
_symmetry.space_group_name_H-M   'P 1'
#
loop_
_entity.id
_entity.type
_entity.pdbx_description
1 polymer ?
#
loop_
_entity_poly.entity_id
_entity_poly.type
_entity_poly.pdbx_seq_one_letter_code
_entity_poly.pdbx_strand_id
1 'polypeptide(L)' 'MNIKFRAFASILIGMTLIGASVGFLTGYYFHLDFDGKYWMYIASPLMGIGCGLVIYGSLFERNMDV' A
#
# COMPACT_ATOMS: atom_id res chain seq x y z
N MET A 1 3.30 18.41 21.67
CA MET A 1 3.48 17.12 20.97
C MET A 1 3.39 17.39 19.47
N ASN A 2 4.52 17.65 18.81
CA ASN A 2 4.56 17.94 17.37
C ASN A 2 4.53 16.60 16.64
N ILE A 3 3.32 16.04 16.49
CA ILE A 3 3.12 14.75 15.82
C ILE A 3 3.67 14.94 14.40
N LYS A 4 4.68 14.17 14.01
CA LYS A 4 5.22 14.23 12.65
C LYS A 4 4.14 13.72 11.68
N PHE A 5 3.22 14.61 11.29
CA PHE A 5 2.01 14.30 10.51
C PHE A 5 2.36 13.71 9.14
N ARG A 6 3.57 13.99 8.65
CA ARG A 6 4.13 13.41 7.42
C ARG A 6 4.34 11.89 7.50
N ALA A 7 4.92 11.37 8.58
CA ALA A 7 5.10 9.93 8.76
C ALA A 7 3.74 9.24 8.86
N PHE A 8 2.83 9.84 9.65
CA PHE A 8 1.49 9.30 9.81
C PHE A 8 0.74 9.27 8.47
N ALA A 9 0.81 10.36 7.69
CA ALA A 9 0.20 10.40 6.36
C ALA A 9 0.82 9.38 5.39
N SER A 10 2.15 9.21 5.39
CA SER A 10 2.84 8.20 4.57
C SER A 10 2.42 6.78 4.92
N ILE A 11 2.35 6.44 6.21
CA ILE A 11 1.94 5.11 6.67
C ILE A 11 0.45 4.86 6.35
N LEU A 12 -0.39 5.88 6.55
CA LEU A 12 -1.83 5.79 6.26
C LEU A 12 -2.09 5.56 4.76
N ILE A 13 -1.41 6.32 3.88
CA ILE A 13 -1.50 6.14 2.42
C ILE A 13 -0.96 4.77 2.01
N GLY A 14 0.13 4.31 2.62
CA GLY A 14 0.67 2.98 2.36
C GLY A 14 -0.31 1.86 2.73
N MET A 15 -0.93 1.94 3.91
CA MET A 15 -1.91 0.95 4.36
C MET A 15 -3.21 0.95 3.54
N THR A 16 -3.68 2.12 3.08
CA THR A 16 -4.85 2.17 2.19
C THR A 16 -4.56 1.60 0.81
N LEU A 17 -3.36 1.82 0.25
CA LEU A 17 -2.92 1.18 -1.00
C LEU A 17 -2.85 -0.34 -0.87
N ILE A 18 -2.29 -0.85 0.23
CA ILE A 18 -2.21 -2.30 0.50
C ILE A 18 -3.64 -2.87 0.61
N GLY A 19 -4.51 -2.23 1.39
CA GLY A 19 -5.90 -2.66 1.56
C GLY A 19 -6.70 -2.66 0.26
N ALA A 20 -6.55 -1.62 -0.58
CA ALA A 20 -7.18 -1.55 -1.90
C ALA A 20 -6.69 -2.68 -2.81
N SER A 21 -5.38 -2.99 -2.79
CA SER A 21 -4.80 -4.06 -3.60
C SER A 21 -5.27 -5.45 -3.15
N VAL A 22 -5.28 -5.71 -1.83
CA VAL A 22 -5.77 -6.99 -1.26
C VAL A 22 -7.27 -7.16 -1.51
N GLY A 23 -8.06 -6.10 -1.38
CA GLY A 23 -9.49 -6.09 -1.70
C GLY A 23 -9.74 -6.38 -3.18
N PHE A 24 -8.91 -5.82 -4.08
CA PHE A 24 -8.99 -6.08 -5.52
C PHE A 24 -8.63 -7.53 -5.86
N LEU A 25 -7.57 -8.09 -5.26
CA LEU A 25 -7.23 -9.52 -5.39
C LEU A 25 -8.34 -10.43 -4.87
N THR A 26 -8.92 -10.10 -3.72
CA THR A 26 -9.98 -10.88 -3.09
C THR A 26 -11.25 -10.85 -3.93
N GLY A 27 -11.63 -9.68 -4.45
CA GLY A 27 -12.75 -9.52 -5.37
C GLY A 27 -12.54 -10.28 -6.68
N TYR A 28 -11.30 -10.27 -7.22
CA TYR A 28 -10.94 -11.07 -8.40
C TYR A 28 -11.07 -12.57 -8.14
N TYR A 29 -10.64 -13.07 -6.99
CA TYR A 29 -10.74 -14.49 -6.66
C TYR A 29 -12.18 -14.96 -6.36
N PHE A 30 -13.04 -14.10 -5.80
CA PHE A 30 -14.44 -14.42 -5.54
C PHE A 30 -15.34 -14.31 -6.77
N HIS A 31 -14.98 -13.47 -7.73
CA HIS A 31 -15.73 -13.29 -8.96
C HIS A 31 -15.17 -14.23 -10.04
N LEU A 32 -15.70 -15.47 -10.04
CA LEU A 32 -15.31 -16.61 -10.89
C LEU A 32 -15.29 -16.34 -12.41
N ASP A 33 -15.86 -15.22 -12.88
CA ASP A 33 -16.04 -14.88 -14.29
C ASP A 33 -15.14 -13.74 -14.82
N PHE A 34 -14.14 -13.28 -14.05
CA PHE A 34 -13.20 -12.25 -14.57
C PHE A 34 -12.09 -12.86 -15.44
N ASP A 35 -12.36 -12.96 -16.74
CA ASP A 35 -11.43 -13.31 -17.84
C ASP A 35 -10.18 -12.39 -17.92
N GLY A 36 -10.18 -11.28 -17.17
CA GLY A 36 -9.12 -10.26 -17.15
C GLY A 36 -7.91 -10.60 -16.26
N LYS A 37 -7.12 -11.62 -16.62
CA LYS A 37 -5.84 -11.98 -15.93
C LYS A 37 -4.86 -10.81 -15.78
N TYR A 38 -4.92 -9.81 -16.66
CA TYR A 38 -4.08 -8.61 -16.63
C TYR A 38 -4.31 -7.72 -15.40
N TRP A 39 -5.55 -7.65 -14.89
CA TRP A 39 -5.88 -6.82 -13.74
C TRP A 39 -5.27 -7.36 -12.44
N MET A 40 -5.14 -8.68 -12.32
CA MET A 40 -4.45 -9.32 -11.21
C MET A 40 -2.96 -8.96 -11.17
N TYR A 41 -2.30 -8.85 -12.34
CA TYR A 41 -0.89 -8.47 -12.43
C TYR A 41 -0.62 -7.03 -12.00
N ILE A 42 -1.58 -6.12 -12.16
CA ILE A 42 -1.43 -4.71 -11.76
C ILE A 42 -1.52 -4.54 -10.23
N ALA A 43 -2.22 -5.43 -9.55
CA ALA A 43 -2.35 -5.37 -8.10
C ALA A 43 -1.04 -5.75 -7.37
N SER A 44 -0.22 -6.63 -7.96
CA SER A 44 1.09 -7.01 -7.40
C SER A 44 2.08 -5.83 -7.24
N PRO A 45 2.33 -4.98 -8.26
CA PRO A 45 3.17 -3.78 -8.11
C PRO A 45 2.50 -2.71 -7.24
N LEU A 46 1.16 -2.58 -7.26
CA LEU A 46 0.44 -1.66 -6.38
C LEU A 46 0.66 -2.01 -4.89
N MET A 47 0.66 -3.31 -4.58
CA MET A 47 0.97 -3.83 -3.24
C MET A 47 2.45 -3.61 -2.87
N GLY A 48 3.37 -3.81 -3.82
CA GLY A 48 4.79 -3.50 -3.64
C GLY A 48 5.04 -2.02 -3.33
N ILE A 49 4.39 -1.10 -4.06
CA ILE A 49 4.46 0.35 -3.80
C ILE A 49 3.87 0.67 -2.42
N GLY A 50 2.73 0.08 -2.06
CA GLY A 50 2.12 0.25 -0.74
C GLY A 50 3.06 -0.15 0.40
N CYS A 51 3.69 -1.33 0.32
CA CYS A 51 4.70 -1.76 1.29
C CYS A 51 5.92 -0.82 1.34
N GLY A 52 6.42 -0.37 0.18
CA GLY A 52 7.50 0.60 0.10
C GLY A 52 7.18 1.91 0.81
N LEU A 53 5.95 2.41 0.67
CA LEU A 53 5.49 3.64 1.32
C LEU A 53 5.39 3.50 2.85
N VAL A 54 4.96 2.33 3.34
CA VAL A 54 4.91 2.03 4.79
C VAL A 54 6.33 1.90 5.37
N ILE A 55 7.25 1.23 4.67
CA ILE A 55 8.65 1.12 5.08
C ILE A 55 9.31 2.50 5.08
N TYR A 56 9.09 3.30 4.03
CA TYR A 56 9.61 4.67 3.96
C TYR A 56 9.06 5.55 5.11
N GLY A 57 7.75 5.50 5.35
CA GLY A 57 7.11 6.24 6.44
C GLY A 57 7.61 5.83 7.83
N SER A 58 7.99 4.56 8.02
CA SER A 58 8.53 4.07 9.31
C SER A 58 10.04 4.28 9.49
N LEU A 59 10.83 4.28 8.42
CA LEU A 59 12.30 4.30 8.48
C LEU A 59 12.92 5.69 8.24
N PHE A 60 12.36 6.48 7.31
CA PHE A 60 13.00 7.71 6.84
C PHE A 60 12.73 8.92 7.74
N GLU A 61 11.63 8.92 8.49
CA GLU A 61 11.33 10.02 9.42
C GLU A 61 12.04 9.87 10.79
N ARG A 62 12.69 8.72 11.01
CA ARG A 62 13.61 8.46 12.13
C ARG A 62 15.05 8.88 11.85
N ASN A 63 15.42 9.07 10.57
CA ASN A 63 16.78 9.42 10.13
C ASN A 63 16.98 10.92 9.85
N MET A 64 15.93 11.75 9.91
CA MET A 64 16.08 13.22 9.86
C MET A 64 16.33 13.84 11.25
N ASP A 65 16.60 13.00 12.26
CA ASP A 65 16.98 13.40 13.63
C ASP A 65 18.52 13.30 13.83
N VAL A 66 19.34 13.48 12.78
CA VAL A 66 20.80 13.66 12.86
C VAL A 66 21.21 14.98 12.21
#